data_AF-A0A7W0KH44-F1
#
_entry.id   AF-A0A7W0KH44-F1
#
_cell.length_a   1.000
_cell.length_b   1.000
_cell.length_c   1.000
_cell.angle_alpha   90.00
_cell.angle_beta   90.00
_cell.angle_gamma   90.00
#
_symmetry.space_group_name_H-M   'P 1'
#
loop_
_entity.id
_entity.type
_entity.pdbx_description
1 polymer ?
#
loop_
_entity_poly.entity_id
_entity_poly.type
_entity_poly.pdbx_seq_one_letter_code
_entity_poly.pdbx_strand_id
1 'polypeptide(L)'
;MNSHLTHLECTACGQTYPADQLIKTCPACAKVLYARYDLDGAATSMTKAALADRPWNLWRYAEIMPVQDRANALTLGEGGTPLLAAPRLGESIGLANLLIKDEGQNPTGSFK
;
A
#
# COMPACT_ATOMS: atom_id res chain seq x y z
N MET A 1 13.99 3.78 9.44
CA MET A 1 13.52 4.20 8.10
C MET A 1 12.17 4.81 8.31
N ASN A 2 12.07 6.11 8.04
CA ASN A 2 10.86 6.88 8.23
C ASN A 2 10.06 6.80 6.93
N SER A 3 8.74 6.78 7.06
CA SER A 3 7.83 6.99 5.94
C SER A 3 8.17 8.28 5.19
N HIS A 4 8.03 8.25 3.87
CA HIS A 4 8.06 9.42 2.98
C HIS A 4 6.67 10.04 2.78
N LEU A 5 5.68 9.69 3.62
CA LEU A 5 4.39 10.38 3.66
C LEU A 5 4.60 11.86 4.03
N THR A 6 4.12 12.77 3.19
CA THR A 6 4.31 14.21 3.38
C THR A 6 3.06 14.89 3.92
N HIS A 7 1.92 14.71 3.27
CA HIS A 7 0.66 15.39 3.61
C HIS A 7 -0.55 14.65 3.03
N LEU A 8 -1.74 15.11 3.41
CA LEU A 8 -3.00 14.74 2.78
C LEU A 8 -3.43 15.84 1.82
N GLU A 9 -3.92 15.49 0.64
CA GLU A 9 -4.37 16.45 -0.38
C GLU A 9 -5.78 16.12 -0.85
N CYS A 10 -6.66 17.12 -0.90
CA CYS A 10 -8.01 16.92 -1.41
C CYS A 10 -8.02 16.64 -2.91
N THR A 11 -8.70 15.56 -3.30
CA THR A 11 -8.81 15.12 -4.70
C THR A 11 -9.62 16.06 -5.60
N ALA A 12 -10.34 17.02 -5.03
CA ALA A 12 -11.19 17.94 -5.78
C ALA A 12 -10.72 19.40 -5.72
N CYS A 13 -10.38 19.91 -4.53
CA CYS A 13 -10.00 21.32 -4.36
C CYS A 13 -8.49 21.54 -4.18
N GLY A 14 -7.68 20.47 -4.10
CA GLY A 14 -6.22 20.57 -3.96
C GLY A 14 -5.73 21.10 -2.61
N GLN A 15 -6.61 21.40 -1.64
CA GLN A 15 -6.19 21.81 -0.30
C GLN A 15 -5.39 20.72 0.39
N THR A 16 -4.36 21.13 1.12
CA THR A 16 -3.45 20.25 1.84
C THR A 16 -3.72 20.28 3.34
N TYR A 17 -3.48 19.14 4.00
CA TYR A 17 -3.62 18.95 5.44
C TYR A 17 -2.44 18.12 5.97
N PRO A 18 -2.04 18.31 7.24
CA PRO A 18 -1.02 17.48 7.88
C PRO A 18 -1.32 15.97 7.79
N ALA A 19 -0.28 15.16 7.60
CA ALA A 19 -0.41 13.72 7.40
C ALA A 19 -0.85 12.95 8.67
N ASP A 20 -0.61 13.53 9.84
CA ASP A 20 -0.95 13.02 11.17
C ASP A 20 -2.27 13.58 11.71
N GLN A 21 -2.96 14.43 10.94
CA GLN A 21 -4.26 14.95 11.34
C GLN A 21 -5.33 13.84 11.25
N LEU A 22 -6.11 13.65 12.32
CA LEU A 22 -7.29 12.79 12.28
C LEU A 22 -8.39 13.44 11.45
N ILE A 23 -8.49 13.06 10.18
CA ILE A 23 -9.39 13.65 9.20
C ILE A 23 -10.02 12.57 8.32
N LYS A 24 -11.31 12.71 8.00
CA LYS A 24 -12.04 11.73 7.17
C LYS A 24 -12.18 12.19 5.72
N THR A 25 -12.67 13.41 5.54
CA THR A 25 -12.85 14.07 4.24
C THR A 25 -12.39 15.51 4.35
N CYS A 26 -12.15 16.16 3.22
CA CYS A 26 -11.77 17.56 3.14
C CYS A 26 -12.82 18.45 3.84
N PRO A 27 -12.46 19.21 4.89
CA PRO A 27 -13.39 20.11 5.58
C PRO A 27 -13.98 21.20 4.67
N ALA A 28 -13.28 21.58 3.60
CA ALA A 28 -13.73 22.65 2.70
C ALA A 28 -14.77 22.19 1.66
N CYS A 29 -14.76 20.92 1.23
CA CYS A 29 -15.63 20.45 0.14
C CYS A 29 -16.18 19.01 0.30
N ALA A 30 -15.93 18.37 1.45
CA ALA A 30 -16.36 17.01 1.81
C ALA A 30 -15.90 15.89 0.85
N LYS A 31 -14.89 16.14 0.00
CA LYS A 31 -14.31 15.13 -0.90
C LYS A 31 -13.17 14.35 -0.24
N VAL A 32 -12.78 13.26 -0.88
CA VAL A 32 -11.72 12.35 -0.42
C VAL A 32 -10.37 13.07 -0.36
N LEU A 33 -9.52 12.61 0.55
CA LEU A 33 -8.13 13.03 0.67
C LEU A 33 -7.20 11.92 0.18
N TYR A 34 -6.22 12.26 -0.65
CA TYR A 34 -5.10 11.38 -0.97
C TYR A 34 -3.97 11.54 0.03
N ALA A 35 -3.34 10.43 0.40
CA ALA A 35 -2.02 10.44 1.00
C ALA A 35 -0.97 10.77 -0.08
N ARG A 36 -0.16 11.79 0.16
CA ARG A 36 0.91 12.24 -0.75
C ARG A 36 2.28 11.88 -0.18
N TYR A 37 3.19 11.51 -1.06
CA TYR A 37 4.50 10.98 -0.70
C TYR A 37 5.61 11.69 -1.47
N ASP A 38 6.77 11.83 -0.84
CA ASP A 38 8.03 12.10 -1.54
C ASP A 38 8.54 10.80 -2.16
N LEU A 39 8.06 10.51 -3.38
CA LEU A 39 8.41 9.28 -4.10
C LEU A 39 9.84 9.28 -4.60
N ASP A 40 10.40 10.45 -4.93
CA ASP A 40 11.79 10.57 -5.35
C ASP A 40 12.73 10.23 -4.18
N GLY A 41 12.43 10.74 -2.98
CA GLY A 41 13.12 10.35 -1.75
C GLY A 41 12.97 8.85 -1.45
N ALA A 42 11.75 8.31 -1.53
CA ALA A 42 11.51 6.88 -1.28
C ALA A 42 12.29 5.98 -2.26
N ALA A 43 12.36 6.37 -3.54
CA ALA A 43 13.04 5.61 -4.58
C ALA A 43 14.55 5.46 -4.34
N THR A 44 15.17 6.36 -3.56
CA THR A 44 16.60 6.27 -3.22
C THR A 44 16.95 5.03 -2.39
N SER A 45 16.02 4.54 -1.58
CA SER A 45 16.23 3.42 -0.66
C SER A 45 15.34 2.20 -0.96
N MET A 46 14.15 2.42 -1.53
CA MET A 46 13.21 1.37 -1.96
C MET A 46 13.55 0.84 -3.37
N THR A 47 14.81 0.46 -3.58
CA THR A 47 15.29 -0.05 -4.89
C THR A 47 14.92 -1.52 -5.08
N LYS A 48 14.88 -2.01 -6.33
CA LYS A 48 14.61 -3.44 -6.60
C LYS A 48 15.56 -4.38 -5.85
N ALA A 49 16.85 -4.02 -5.79
CA ALA A 49 17.86 -4.79 -5.06
C ALA A 49 17.58 -4.77 -3.55
N ALA A 50 17.35 -3.58 -2.97
CA ALA A 50 17.03 -3.46 -1.55
C ALA A 50 15.73 -4.18 -1.17
N LEU A 51 14.75 -4.20 -2.08
CA LEU A 51 13.51 -4.95 -1.88
C LEU A 51 13.76 -6.46 -1.90
N ALA A 52 14.61 -6.97 -2.81
CA ALA A 52 14.86 -8.41 -2.96
C ALA A 52 15.25 -9.09 -1.63
N ASP A 53 16.06 -8.41 -0.80
CA ASP A 53 16.55 -8.94 0.48
C ASP A 53 15.57 -8.78 1.65
N ARG A 54 14.43 -8.10 1.44
CA ARG A 54 13.42 -7.89 2.50
C ARG A 54 12.50 -9.09 2.63
N PRO A 55 11.93 -9.32 3.83
CA PRO A 55 10.83 -10.26 4.01
C PRO A 55 9.70 -10.04 3.00
N TRP A 56 9.04 -11.12 2.58
CA TRP A 56 7.93 -11.08 1.64
C TRP A 56 6.61 -10.79 2.38
N ASN A 57 6.44 -9.55 2.85
CA ASN A 57 5.27 -9.08 3.58
C ASN A 57 4.98 -7.60 3.26
N LEU A 58 3.95 -7.02 3.86
CA LEU A 58 3.54 -5.62 3.66
C LEU A 58 4.68 -4.63 3.96
N TRP A 59 5.43 -4.88 5.03
CA TRP A 59 6.53 -4.04 5.50
C TRP A 59 7.76 -4.03 4.60
N ARG A 60 7.75 -4.84 3.53
CA ARG A 60 8.68 -4.74 2.41
C ARG A 60 8.74 -3.32 1.81
N TYR A 61 7.65 -2.56 1.89
CA TYR A 61 7.51 -1.22 1.31
C TYR A 61 7.44 -0.10 2.36
N ALA A 62 8.15 -0.25 3.49
CA ALA A 62 8.05 0.64 4.64
C ALA A 62 8.21 2.15 4.34
N GLU A 63 8.99 2.50 3.33
CA GLU A 63 9.21 3.88 2.87
C GLU A 63 7.92 4.60 2.49
N ILE A 64 6.88 3.87 2.07
CA ILE A 64 5.58 4.43 1.66
C ILE A 64 4.43 3.99 2.58
N MET A 65 4.72 3.36 3.72
CA MET A 65 3.72 3.05 4.73
C MET A 65 3.41 4.29 5.59
N PRO A 66 2.17 4.55 6.01
CA PRO A 66 1.81 5.75 6.78
C PRO A 66 2.17 5.63 8.27
N VAL A 67 3.37 5.13 8.59
CA VAL A 67 3.88 4.95 9.94
C VAL A 67 5.22 5.65 10.06
N GLN A 68 5.27 6.73 10.84
CA GLN A 68 6.48 7.55 10.97
C GLN A 68 7.53 6.90 11.88
N ASP A 69 7.09 6.25 12.95
CA ASP A 69 7.97 5.52 13.88
C ASP A 69 7.77 4.01 13.73
N ARG A 70 8.84 3.30 13.36
CA ARG A 70 8.84 1.84 13.22
C ARG A 70 8.51 1.10 14.51
N ALA A 71 8.71 1.69 15.69
CA ALA A 71 8.29 1.07 16.94
C ALA A 71 6.76 0.85 16.99
N ASN A 72 5.99 1.62 16.21
CA ASN A 72 4.54 1.52 16.11
C ASN A 72 4.08 0.61 14.95
N ALA A 73 5.00 -0.08 14.26
CA ALA A 73 4.69 -1.01 13.18
C ALA A 73 4.20 -2.36 13.73
N LEU A 74 2.91 -2.43 14.08
CA LEU A 74 2.25 -3.69 14.46
C LEU A 74 2.02 -4.55 13.21
N THR A 75 2.26 -5.86 13.33
CA THR A 75 2.12 -6.80 12.21
C THR A 75 1.76 -8.19 12.69
N LEU A 76 1.00 -8.91 11.88
CA LEU A 76 0.77 -10.35 11.96
C LEU A 76 1.51 -11.11 10.84
N GLY A 77 2.36 -10.41 10.07
CA GLY A 77 3.01 -10.95 8.89
C GLY A 77 2.19 -10.83 7.61
N GLU A 78 1.20 -9.94 7.59
CA GLU A 78 0.32 -9.68 6.44
C GLU A 78 1.05 -9.21 5.17
N GLY A 79 0.39 -9.35 4.02
CA GLY A 79 0.94 -9.08 2.70
C GLY A 79 1.66 -10.28 2.11
N GLY A 80 2.37 -10.08 0.99
CA GLY A 80 3.12 -11.18 0.35
C GLY A 80 2.25 -12.33 -0.17
N THR A 81 0.94 -12.14 -0.25
CA THR A 81 -0.01 -13.20 -0.63
C THR A 81 0.23 -13.74 -2.04
N PRO A 82 -0.14 -15.00 -2.32
CA PRO A 82 0.14 -15.63 -3.61
C PRO A 82 -0.50 -14.92 -4.80
N LEU A 83 0.16 -15.00 -5.96
CA LEU A 83 -0.41 -14.69 -7.26
C LEU A 83 -0.52 -16.00 -8.06
N LEU A 84 -1.71 -16.59 -8.06
CA LEU A 84 -1.97 -17.95 -8.54
C LEU A 84 -2.39 -17.95 -10.00
N ALA A 85 -1.81 -18.83 -10.82
CA ALA A 85 -2.28 -19.06 -12.17
C ALA A 85 -3.61 -19.83 -12.17
N ALA A 86 -4.59 -19.36 -12.94
CA ALA A 86 -5.93 -19.95 -13.02
C ALA A 86 -6.29 -20.39 -14.47
N PRO A 87 -5.54 -21.33 -15.08
CA PRO A 87 -5.68 -21.66 -16.50
C PRO A 87 -7.06 -22.23 -16.85
N ARG A 88 -7.67 -23.07 -16.00
CA ARG A 88 -9.00 -23.66 -16.27
C ARG A 88 -10.11 -22.61 -16.32
N LEU A 89 -10.06 -21.65 -15.40
CA LEU A 89 -11.00 -20.53 -15.40
C LEU A 89 -10.69 -19.58 -16.55
N GLY A 90 -9.41 -19.35 -16.85
CA GLY A 90 -8.98 -18.56 -18.00
C GLY A 90 -9.55 -19.10 -19.31
N GLU A 91 -9.42 -20.41 -19.55
CA GLU A 91 -9.96 -21.09 -20.74
C GLU A 91 -11.48 -20.89 -20.86
N SER A 92 -12.23 -21.04 -19.77
CA SER A 92 -13.70 -20.92 -19.81
C SER A 92 -14.21 -19.51 -20.12
N ILE A 93 -13.37 -18.48 -19.94
CA ILE A 93 -13.72 -17.08 -20.21
C ILE A 93 -12.85 -16.43 -21.30
N GLY A 94 -12.05 -17.21 -22.03
CA GLY A 94 -11.24 -16.72 -23.14
C GLY A 94 -10.00 -15.90 -22.74
N LEU A 95 -9.45 -16.10 -21.54
CA LEU A 95 -8.24 -15.43 -21.05
C LEU A 95 -7.05 -16.40 -20.95
N ALA A 96 -5.97 -16.11 -21.67
CA ALA A 96 -4.78 -16.96 -21.71
C ALA A 96 -3.91 -16.89 -20.44
N ASN A 97 -3.91 -15.75 -19.74
CA ASN A 97 -3.00 -15.48 -18.62
C ASN A 97 -3.75 -14.97 -17.39
N LEU A 98 -4.82 -15.68 -16.99
CA LEU A 98 -5.58 -15.32 -15.80
C LEU A 98 -4.78 -15.62 -14.52
N LEU A 99 -4.62 -14.61 -13.68
CA LEU A 99 -3.99 -14.70 -12.37
C LEU A 99 -4.98 -14.28 -11.27
N ILE A 100 -4.90 -14.93 -10.11
CA ILE A 100 -5.68 -14.62 -8.91
C ILE A 100 -4.72 -14.15 -7.82
N LYS A 101 -4.90 -12.93 -7.34
CA LYS A 101 -4.21 -12.41 -6.16
C LYS A 101 -5.02 -12.81 -4.91
N ASP A 102 -4.57 -13.85 -4.22
CA ASP A 102 -5.34 -14.47 -3.13
C ASP A 102 -5.09 -13.78 -1.79
N GLU A 103 -5.71 -12.61 -1.59
CA GLU A 103 -5.63 -11.85 -0.34
C GLU A 103 -6.34 -12.54 0.84
N GLY A 104 -7.08 -13.63 0.60
CA GLY A 104 -7.69 -14.45 1.64
C GLY A 104 -6.67 -15.20 2.50
N GLN A 105 -5.41 -15.29 2.06
CA GLN A 105 -4.33 -15.92 2.83
C GLN A 105 -3.63 -14.99 3.82
N ASN A 106 -4.09 -13.76 3.96
CA ASN A 106 -3.68 -12.92 5.08
C ASN A 106 -4.14 -13.51 6.42
N PRO A 107 -3.52 -13.12 7.55
CA PRO A 107 -3.75 -13.74 8.87
C PRO A 107 -5.21 -13.78 9.35
N THR A 108 -6.04 -12.83 8.91
CA THR A 108 -7.45 -12.70 9.29
C THR A 108 -8.42 -13.37 8.30
N GLY A 109 -7.90 -14.00 7.25
CA GLY A 109 -8.73 -14.55 6.17
C GLY A 109 -9.27 -13.49 5.19
N SER A 110 -8.74 -12.26 5.23
CA SER A 110 -9.25 -11.11 4.48
C SER A 110 -8.14 -10.16 4.08
N PHE A 111 -8.39 -9.31 3.08
CA PHE A 111 -7.45 -8.26 2.65
C PHE A 111 -7.33 -7.08 3.65
N LYS A 112 -8.15 -7.07 4.70
CA LYS A 112 -8.24 -6.02 5.72
C LYS A 112 -7.26 -6.29 6.85
#